data_AF-H1VW92-F1
#
_entry.id   AF-H1VW92-F1
#
_cell.length_a   1.000
_cell.length_b   1.000
_cell.length_c   1.000
_cell.angle_alpha   90.00
_cell.angle_beta   90.00
_cell.angle_gamma   90.00
#
_symmetry.space_group_name_H-M   'P 1'
#
loop_
_entity.id
_entity.type
_entity.pdbx_description
1 polymer ?
#
loop_
_entity_poly.entity_id
_entity_poly.type
_entity_poly.pdbx_seq_one_letter_code
_entity_poly.pdbx_strand_id
1 'polypeptide(L)'
;MVRMLIDSSSFVTIIRFDPVYVQHFKCNIRDIRSGYPYIHKWMRNLYWNVPAFKDTTQFEHIKWHYTKSHTQINPFSISPVGPLPDILPLDQEVAAVSIKL
;
A
#
# COMPACT_ATOMS: atom_id res chain seq x y z
N MET A 1 2.29 -9.97 23.05
CA MET A 1 0.89 -9.74 22.67
C MET A 1 0.66 -8.34 22.08
N VAL A 2 1.00 -7.25 22.78
CA VAL A 2 0.77 -5.85 22.30
C VAL A 2 1.40 -5.55 20.93
N ARG A 3 2.65 -5.97 20.71
CA ARG A 3 3.38 -5.71 19.45
C ARG A 3 2.68 -6.28 18.21
N MET A 4 2.14 -7.49 18.32
CA MET A 4 1.44 -8.15 17.21
C MET A 4 0.14 -7.42 16.81
N LEU A 5 -0.58 -6.86 17.79
CA LEU A 5 -1.78 -6.07 17.52
C LEU A 5 -1.43 -4.78 16.76
N ILE A 6 -0.38 -4.08 17.17
CA ILE A 6 0.11 -2.87 16.50
C ILE A 6 0.56 -3.19 15.06
N ASP A 7 1.26 -4.30 14.86
CA ASP A 7 1.69 -4.73 13.53
C ASP A 7 0.48 -4.99 12.62
N SER A 8 -0.54 -5.71 13.11
CA SER A 8 -1.76 -5.99 12.33
C SER A 8 -2.56 -4.74 11.95
N SER A 9 -2.76 -3.82 12.90
CA SER A 9 -3.58 -2.62 12.68
C SER A 9 -2.87 -1.60 11.78
N SER A 10 -1.55 -1.50 11.89
CA SER A 10 -0.75 -0.65 11.02
C SER A 10 -0.67 -1.26 9.61
N PHE A 11 -0.47 -2.58 9.51
CA PHE A 11 -0.27 -3.25 8.23
C PHE A 11 -1.44 -3.03 7.28
N VAL A 12 -2.67 -3.19 7.77
CA VAL A 12 -3.87 -3.05 6.93
C VAL A 12 -3.97 -1.67 6.27
N THR A 13 -3.49 -0.62 6.95
CA THR A 13 -3.47 0.72 6.38
C THR A 13 -2.34 0.86 5.36
N ILE A 14 -1.13 0.45 5.73
CA ILE A 14 0.08 0.66 4.91
C ILE A 14 0.05 -0.16 3.62
N ILE A 15 -0.44 -1.41 3.65
CA ILE A 15 -0.51 -2.28 2.46
C ILE A 15 -1.46 -1.75 1.38
N ARG A 16 -2.42 -0.89 1.74
CA ARG A 16 -3.39 -0.26 0.83
C ARG A 16 -2.93 1.12 0.35
N PHE A 17 -1.82 1.63 0.88
CA PHE A 17 -1.41 3.01 0.69
C PHE A 17 -1.01 3.30 -0.76
N ASP A 18 0.00 2.61 -1.28
CA ASP A 18 0.45 2.80 -2.67
C ASP A 18 -0.61 2.38 -3.69
N PRO A 19 -1.32 1.23 -3.53
CA PRO A 19 -2.28 0.78 -4.53
C PRO A 19 -3.54 1.63 -4.65
N VAL A 20 -3.92 2.34 -3.58
CA VAL A 20 -5.19 3.08 -3.53
C VAL A 20 -5.02 4.48 -2.97
N TYR A 21 -4.51 4.65 -1.75
CA TYR A 21 -4.65 5.91 -1.02
C TYR A 21 -3.89 7.08 -1.66
N VAL A 22 -2.72 6.81 -2.26
CA VAL A 22 -1.96 7.84 -2.98
C VAL A 22 -2.83 8.52 -4.04
N GLN A 23 -3.53 7.75 -4.87
CA GLN A 23 -4.33 8.28 -5.97
C GLN A 23 -5.77 8.60 -5.54
N HIS A 24 -6.46 7.66 -4.91
CA HIS A 24 -7.90 7.75 -4.61
C HIS A 24 -8.19 8.78 -3.52
N PHE A 25 -7.38 8.77 -2.46
CA PHE A 25 -7.53 9.70 -1.33
C PHE A 25 -6.61 10.92 -1.40
N LYS A 26 -5.78 11.03 -2.44
CA LYS A 26 -4.83 12.14 -2.62
C LYS A 26 -3.78 12.20 -1.51
N CYS A 27 -3.46 11.05 -0.89
CA CYS A 27 -2.39 10.94 0.10
C CYS A 27 -1.02 10.87 -0.60
N ASN A 28 -0.66 11.91 -1.37
CA ASN A 28 0.40 11.84 -2.38
C ASN A 28 1.61 12.76 -2.12
N ILE A 29 1.86 13.17 -0.87
CA ILE A 29 3.11 13.87 -0.53
C ILE A 29 4.30 12.97 -0.90
N ARG A 30 4.23 11.68 -0.54
CA ARG A 30 5.12 10.59 -0.98
C ARG A 30 4.36 9.26 -0.90
N ASP A 31 4.77 8.28 -1.69
CA ASP A 31 4.32 6.89 -1.54
C ASP A 31 5.21 6.13 -0.53
N ILE A 32 4.79 4.92 -0.13
CA ILE A 32 5.54 4.08 0.80
C ILE A 32 6.83 3.57 0.14
N ARG A 33 6.73 3.06 -1.10
CA ARG A 33 7.87 2.43 -1.80
C ARG A 33 9.07 3.36 -2.04
N SER A 34 8.87 4.64 -2.30
CA SER A 34 9.95 5.61 -2.57
C SER A 34 10.15 6.64 -1.47
N GLY A 35 9.15 6.87 -0.61
CA GLY A 35 9.22 7.91 0.42
C GLY A 35 9.63 7.44 1.81
N TYR A 36 9.41 6.16 2.14
CA TYR A 36 9.51 5.66 3.51
C TYR A 36 10.24 4.30 3.58
N PRO A 37 11.57 4.26 3.45
CA PRO A 37 12.33 3.01 3.27
C PRO A 37 12.17 2.01 4.42
N TYR A 38 12.13 2.50 5.67
CA TYR A 38 11.94 1.61 6.84
C TYR A 38 10.53 1.01 6.92
N ILE A 39 9.51 1.80 6.56
CA ILE A 39 8.11 1.33 6.52
C ILE A 39 7.93 0.36 5.36
N HIS A 40 8.50 0.67 4.19
CA HIS A 40 8.49 -0.19 3.02
C HIS A 40 9.12 -1.56 3.32
N LYS A 41 10.28 -1.58 3.99
CA LYS A 41 10.96 -2.81 4.42
C LYS A 41 10.14 -3.60 5.42
N TRP A 42 9.60 -2.94 6.45
CA TRP A 42 8.75 -3.59 7.47
C TRP A 42 7.49 -4.22 6.85
N MET A 43 6.77 -3.47 6.02
CA MET A 43 5.55 -3.94 5.34
C MET A 43 5.84 -5.15 4.44
N ARG A 44 6.89 -5.09 3.62
CA ARG A 44 7.28 -6.21 2.75
C ARG A 44 7.69 -7.44 3.55
N ASN A 45 8.41 -7.26 4.66
CA ASN A 45 8.75 -8.39 5.53
C ASN A 45 7.49 -9.09 6.07
N LEU A 46 6.49 -8.33 6.53
CA LEU A 46 5.22 -8.92 6.98
C LEU A 46 4.50 -9.62 5.83
N TYR A 47 4.32 -8.95 4.69
CA TYR A 47 3.59 -9.51 3.56
C TYR A 47 4.26 -10.77 2.98
N TRP A 48 5.58 -10.81 2.83
CA TRP A 48 6.25 -11.94 2.16
C TRP A 48 6.64 -13.08 3.10
N ASN A 49 6.99 -12.79 4.37
CA ASN A 49 7.52 -13.80 5.29
C ASN A 49 6.50 -14.32 6.31
N VAL A 50 5.31 -13.72 6.41
CA VAL A 50 4.26 -14.15 7.34
C VAL A 50 2.99 -14.51 6.56
N PRO A 51 2.65 -15.81 6.40
CA PRO A 51 1.55 -16.26 5.53
C PRO A 51 0.21 -15.57 5.82
N ALA A 52 -0.11 -15.37 7.10
CA ALA A 52 -1.35 -14.74 7.52
C ALA A 52 -1.57 -13.34 6.92
N PHE A 53 -0.50 -12.58 6.61
CA PHE A 53 -0.63 -11.27 5.98
C PHE A 53 -0.79 -11.38 4.46
N LYS A 54 -0.05 -12.29 3.81
CA LYS A 54 -0.13 -12.52 2.37
C LYS A 54 -1.48 -13.10 1.96
N ASP A 55 -1.87 -14.18 2.62
CA ASP A 55 -3.00 -15.02 2.22
C ASP A 55 -4.33 -14.30 2.38
N THR A 56 -4.37 -13.26 3.24
CA THR A 56 -5.55 -12.42 3.44
C THR A 56 -5.54 -11.11 2.66
N THR A 57 -4.50 -10.82 1.87
CA THR A 57 -4.39 -9.56 1.12
C THR A 57 -4.76 -9.78 -0.34
N GLN A 58 -5.95 -9.31 -0.73
CA GLN A 58 -6.45 -9.39 -2.11
C GLN A 58 -6.50 -8.01 -2.76
N PHE A 59 -5.48 -7.67 -3.57
CA PHE A 59 -5.31 -6.34 -4.14
C PHE A 59 -6.42 -5.94 -5.12
N GLU A 60 -6.94 -6.87 -5.91
CA GLU A 60 -8.04 -6.61 -6.82
C GLU A 60 -9.30 -6.17 -6.07
N HIS A 61 -9.67 -6.92 -5.03
CA HIS A 61 -10.81 -6.57 -4.16
C HIS A 61 -10.61 -5.21 -3.49
N ILE A 62 -9.39 -4.92 -3.00
CA ILE A 62 -9.03 -3.63 -2.41
C ILE A 62 -9.25 -2.50 -3.44
N LYS A 63 -8.61 -2.59 -4.62
CA LYS A 63 -8.64 -1.52 -5.63
C LYS A 63 -10.07 -1.28 -6.14
N TRP A 64 -10.83 -2.34 -6.41
CA TRP A 64 -12.20 -2.22 -6.87
C TRP A 64 -13.14 -1.65 -5.81
N HIS A 65 -13.04 -2.10 -4.56
CA HIS A 65 -13.90 -1.59 -3.49
C HIS A 65 -13.83 -0.06 -3.41
N TYR A 66 -12.62 0.50 -3.38
CA TYR A 66 -12.45 1.96 -3.30
C TYR A 66 -12.87 2.67 -4.58
N THR A 67 -12.39 2.21 -5.74
CA THR A 67 -12.53 2.94 -7.00
C THR A 67 -13.93 2.82 -7.62
N LYS A 68 -14.68 1.76 -7.33
CA LYS A 68 -16.04 1.53 -7.82
C LYS A 68 -17.12 2.05 -6.88
N SER A 69 -16.89 2.00 -5.56
CA SER A 69 -17.94 2.36 -4.59
C SER A 69 -17.99 3.86 -4.29
N HIS A 70 -16.86 4.57 -4.34
CA HIS A 70 -16.80 6.00 -4.01
C HIS A 70 -17.05 6.86 -5.25
N THR A 71 -18.27 6.84 -5.79
CA THR A 71 -18.63 7.61 -6.99
C THR A 71 -18.51 9.12 -6.78
N GLN A 72 -18.58 9.62 -5.54
CA GLN A 72 -18.30 11.03 -5.23
C GLN A 72 -16.83 11.42 -5.39
N ILE A 73 -15.91 10.45 -5.35
CA ILE A 73 -14.46 10.65 -5.56
C ILE A 73 -14.06 10.29 -6.99
N ASN A 74 -14.59 9.17 -7.50
CA ASN A 74 -14.32 8.64 -8.83
C ASN A 74 -15.63 8.43 -9.60
N PRO A 75 -16.21 9.50 -10.21
CA PRO A 75 -17.53 9.43 -10.83
C PRO A 75 -17.64 8.38 -11.95
N PHE A 76 -16.57 8.17 -12.70
CA PHE A 76 -16.54 7.22 -13.82
C PHE A 76 -16.21 5.79 -13.40
N SER A 77 -15.92 5.55 -12.11
CA SER A 77 -15.59 4.22 -11.59
C SER A 77 -14.45 3.53 -12.35
N ILE A 78 -13.49 4.31 -12.86
CA ILE A 78 -12.32 3.79 -13.57
C ILE A 78 -11.28 3.39 -12.53
N SER A 79 -10.90 2.11 -12.50
CA SER A 79 -9.89 1.60 -11.57
C SER A 79 -8.49 1.75 -12.19
N PRO A 80 -7.56 2.49 -11.56
CA PRO A 80 -6.19 2.57 -12.04
C PRO A 80 -5.51 1.19 -12.06
N VAL A 81 -4.78 0.90 -13.13
CA VAL A 81 -4.00 -0.34 -13.26
C VAL A 81 -2.80 -0.31 -12.31
N GLY A 82 -2.11 0.84 -12.27
CA GLY A 82 -0.96 1.05 -11.40
C GLY A 82 -1.33 1.16 -9.91
N PRO A 83 -0.31 1.23 -9.04
CA PRO A 83 1.10 1.01 -9.32
C PRO A 83 1.40 -0.48 -9.58
N LEU A 84 2.39 -0.77 -10.43
CA LEU A 84 2.83 -2.14 -10.72
C LEU A 84 4.26 -2.35 -10.20
N PRO A 85 4.56 -3.46 -9.50
CA PRO A 85 3.58 -4.36 -8.87
C PRO A 85 2.83 -3.66 -7.71
N ASP A 86 1.72 -4.27 -7.24
CA ASP A 86 0.99 -3.75 -6.08
C ASP A 86 1.89 -3.72 -4.83
N ILE A 87 2.75 -4.74 -4.67
CA ILE A 87 3.83 -4.78 -3.68
C ILE A 87 5.14 -5.29 -4.31
N LEU A 88 6.26 -4.62 -4.00
CA LEU A 88 7.58 -5.02 -4.49
C LEU A 88 8.09 -6.31 -3.80
N PRO A 89 8.87 -7.14 -4.51
CA PRO A 89 9.64 -8.23 -3.92
C PRO A 89 10.57 -7.77 -2.78
N LEU A 90 11.02 -8.71 -1.94
CA LEU A 90 11.90 -8.42 -0.80
C LEU A 90 13.27 -7.86 -1.21
N ASP A 91 13.78 -8.28 -2.36
CA ASP A 91 15.08 -7.94 -2.92
C ASP A 91 15.09 -6.65 -3.76
N GLN A 92 13.91 -6.05 -4.02
CA GLN A 92 13.79 -4.86 -4.84
C GLN A 92 13.48 -3.61 -4.01
N GLU A 93 14.25 -2.54 -4.23
CA GLU A 93 14.04 -1.22 -3.61
C GLU A 93 13.87 -0.15 -4.68
N VAL A 94 13.10 0.88 -4.37
CA VAL A 94 13.06 2.11 -5.18
C VAL A 94 14.05 3.10 -4.57
N ALA A 95 14.76 3.85 -5.41
CA ALA A 95 15.60 4.93 -4.92
C ALA A 95 14.75 5.89 -4.07
N ALA A 96 15.12 6.06 -2.79
CA ALA A 96 14.38 6.94 -1.91
C ALA A 96 14.50 8.38 -2.43
N VAL A 97 13.39 9.08 -2.58
CA VAL A 97 13.42 10.48 -3.02
C VAL A 97 14.09 11.30 -1.92
N SER A 98 15.27 11.86 -2.22
CA SER A 98 15.97 12.76 -1.31
C SER A 98 15.36 14.15 -1.42
N ILE A 99 14.73 14.66 -0.35
CA ILE A 99 14.25 16.03 -0.31
C ILE A 99 15.29 16.88 0.39
N LYS A 100 15.80 17.89 -0.33
CA LYS A 100 16.35 19.09 0.31
C LYS A 100 15.15 19.94 0.71
N LEU A 101 14.87 20.02 2.01
CA LEU A 101 13.94 21.01 2.57
C LEU A 101 14.64 22.37 2.61
#